data_AF-A0A212C8M6-F1
#
_entry.id   AF-A0A212C8M6-F1
#
_cell.length_a   1.000
_cell.length_b   1.000
_cell.length_c   1.000
_cell.angle_alpha   90.00
_cell.angle_beta   90.00
_cell.angle_gamma   90.00
#
_symmetry.space_group_name_H-M   'P 1'
#
loop_
_entity.id
_entity.type
_entity.pdbx_description
1 polymer ?
#
loop_
_entity_poly.entity_id
_entity_poly.type
_entity_poly.pdbx_seq_one_letter_code
_entity_poly.pdbx_strand_id
1 'polypeptide(L)' 'MKDFIFFCDAVASWINPKDDLRDMFCKILHGFKNQVGDENWRRFSDQFPLPLKERLAAFYGV' A
#
# COMPACT_ATOMS: atom_id res chain seq x y z
N MET A 1 -13.06 -4.93 -3.08
CA MET A 1 -11.77 -4.46 -3.68
C MET A 1 -11.53 -2.98 -3.45
N LYS A 2 -12.59 -2.14 -3.37
CA LYS A 2 -12.46 -0.75 -2.87
C LYS A 2 -11.99 -0.69 -1.42
N ASP A 3 -12.26 -1.74 -0.64
CA ASP A 3 -11.89 -1.89 0.77
C ASP A 3 -10.37 -1.80 1.00
N PHE A 4 -9.58 -2.31 0.05
CA PHE A 4 -8.12 -2.27 0.15
C PHE A 4 -7.55 -0.89 -0.17
N ILE A 5 -8.24 -0.07 -0.97
CA ILE A 5 -7.87 1.35 -1.16
C ILE A 5 -8.04 2.11 0.17
N PHE A 6 -9.12 1.86 0.92
CA PHE A 6 -9.30 2.47 2.24
C PHE A 6 -8.21 2.03 3.23
N PHE A 7 -7.79 0.77 3.18
CA PHE A 7 -6.64 0.30 3.96
C PHE A 7 -5.36 1.06 3.59
N CYS A 8 -5.05 1.16 2.29
CA CYS A 8 -3.88 1.89 1.80
C CYS A 8 -3.90 3.37 2.23
N ASP A 9 -5.07 4.02 2.13
CA ASP A 9 -5.26 5.41 2.54
C ASP A 9 -5.06 5.60 4.06
N ALA A 10 -5.59 4.69 4.88
CA ALA A 10 -5.37 4.68 6.32
C ALA A 10 -3.89 4.47 6.68
N VAL A 11 -3.21 3.54 6.02
CA VAL A 11 -1.77 3.29 6.20
C VAL A 11 -0.93 4.50 5.78
N ALA A 12 -1.26 5.13 4.66
CA ALA A 12 -0.55 6.30 4.17
C ALA A 12 -0.84 7.57 4.99
N SER A 13 -1.95 7.61 5.73
CA SER A 13 -2.28 8.68 6.67
C SER A 13 -1.42 8.65 7.93
N TRP A 14 -0.71 7.54 8.19
CA TRP A 14 0.18 7.41 9.34
C TRP A 14 1.55 8.05 9.06
N ILE A 15 1.80 9.22 9.66
CA ILE A 15 3.01 10.02 9.39
C ILE A 15 4.25 9.48 10.13
N ASN A 16 4.09 8.70 11.20
CA ASN A 16 5.22 8.13 11.94
C ASN A 16 4.82 6.83 12.69
N PRO A 17 4.49 5.74 11.98
CA PRO A 17 4.17 4.47 12.63
C PRO A 17 5.43 3.91 13.34
N LYS A 18 5.23 3.18 14.44
CA LYS A 18 6.30 2.40 15.08
C LYS A 18 6.87 1.39 14.07
N ASP A 19 8.16 1.06 14.20
CA ASP A 19 8.83 0.15 13.25
C ASP A 19 8.11 -1.20 13.09
N ASP A 20 7.64 -1.81 14.18
CA ASP A 20 6.88 -3.07 14.12
C ASP A 20 5.59 -2.93 13.31
N LEU A 21 4.88 -1.80 13.47
CA LEU A 21 3.63 -1.54 12.76
C LEU A 21 3.91 -1.28 11.28
N ARG A 22 4.98 -0.54 10.96
CA ARG A 22 5.43 -0.31 9.59
C ARG A 22 5.79 -1.63 8.91
N ASP A 23 6.47 -2.54 9.61
CA ASP A 23 6.81 -3.88 9.11
C ASP A 23 5.55 -4.72 8.83
N MET A 24 4.56 -4.68 9.72
CA MET A 24 3.27 -5.32 9.48
C MET A 24 2.56 -4.76 8.24
N PHE A 25 2.51 -3.43 8.06
CA PHE A 25 1.95 -2.82 6.86
C PHE A 25 2.70 -3.25 5.60
N CYS A 26 4.03 -3.27 5.65
CA CYS A 26 4.86 -3.73 4.55
C CYS A 26 4.52 -5.19 4.17
N LYS A 27 4.46 -6.09 5.15
CA LYS A 27 4.10 -7.50 4.94
C LYS A 27 2.71 -7.66 4.32
N ILE A 28 1.71 -6.89 4.78
CA ILE A 28 0.35 -6.93 4.23
C ILE A 28 0.32 -6.42 2.78
N LEU A 29 0.98 -5.29 2.49
CA LEU A 29 1.02 -4.69 1.16
C LEU A 29 1.71 -5.62 0.15
N HIS A 30 2.89 -6.14 0.50
CA HIS A 30 3.62 -7.09 -0.34
C HIS A 30 2.89 -8.42 -0.49
N GLY A 31 2.26 -8.92 0.59
CA GLY A 31 1.43 -10.11 0.55
C GLY A 31 0.25 -9.97 -0.43
N PHE A 32 -0.44 -8.83 -0.39
CA PHE A 32 -1.52 -8.54 -1.33
C PHE A 32 -1.01 -8.40 -2.77
N LYS A 33 0.08 -7.65 -2.99
CA LYS A 33 0.72 -7.52 -4.31
C LYS A 33 1.07 -8.88 -4.91
N ASN A 34 1.66 -9.77 -4.12
CA ASN A 34 1.99 -11.13 -4.54
C ASN A 34 0.76 -11.98 -4.85
N GLN A 35 -0.32 -11.81 -4.08
CA GLN A 35 -1.57 -12.54 -4.30
C GLN A 35 -2.29 -12.11 -5.59
N VAL A 36 -2.29 -10.82 -5.92
CA VAL A 36 -2.93 -10.32 -7.15
C VAL A 36 -2.03 -10.42 -8.37
N GLY A 37 -0.71 -10.43 -8.17
CA GLY A 37 0.32 -10.42 -9.22
C GLY A 37 0.60 -9.01 -9.76
N ASP A 38 1.79 -8.81 -10.34
CA ASP A 38 2.27 -7.49 -10.76
C ASP A 38 1.35 -6.78 -11.76
N GLU A 39 0.76 -7.51 -12.71
CA GLU A 39 -0.10 -6.92 -13.74
C GLU A 39 -1.40 -6.34 -13.14
N ASN A 40 -2.02 -7.10 -12.23
CA ASN A 40 -3.22 -6.63 -11.52
C ASN A 40 -2.88 -5.57 -10.48
N TRP A 41 -1.74 -5.69 -9.78
CA TRP A 41 -1.26 -4.65 -8.86
C TRP A 41 -1.07 -3.32 -9.60
N ARG A 42 -0.49 -3.34 -10.81
CA ARG A 42 -0.30 -2.14 -11.61
C ARG A 42 -1.64 -1.48 -11.93
N ARG A 43 -2.61 -2.23 -12.48
CA ARG A 43 -3.97 -1.76 -12.74
C ARG A 43 -4.71 -1.27 -11.49
N PHE A 44 -4.43 -1.87 -10.34
CA PHE A 44 -5.00 -1.47 -9.06
C PHE A 44 -4.38 -0.17 -8.54
N SER A 45 -3.05 -0.05 -8.60
CA SER A 45 -2.29 1.14 -8.21
C SER A 45 -2.54 2.35 -9.11
N ASP A 46 -3.04 2.14 -10.33
CA ASP A 46 -3.50 3.22 -11.22
C ASP A 46 -4.79 3.89 -10.72
N GLN A 47 -5.56 3.21 -9.84
CA GLN A 47 -6.75 3.80 -9.22
C GLN A 47 -6.41 4.62 -7.97
N PHE A 48 -5.17 4.59 -7.49
CA PHE A 48 -4.75 5.34 -6.33
C PHE A 48 -4.59 6.83 -6.67
N PRO A 49 -5.01 7.75 -5.79
CA PRO A 49 -4.60 9.13 -5.87
C PRO A 49 -3.07 9.24 -5.89
N LEU A 50 -2.53 10.18 -6.68
CA LEU A 50 -1.08 10.38 -6.82
C LEU A 50 -0.33 10.46 -5.48
N PRO A 51 -0.81 11.22 -4.47
CA PRO A 51 -0.11 11.33 -3.18
C PRO A 51 -0.06 10.01 -2.41
N LEU A 52 -1.09 9.18 -2.55
CA LEU A 52 -1.14 7.86 -1.93
C LEU A 52 -0.09 6.94 -2.56
N LYS A 53 -0.01 6.94 -3.90
CA LYS A 53 0.95 6.12 -4.65
C LYS A 53 2.39 6.47 -4.31
N GLU A 54 2.71 7.77 -4.25
CA GLU A 54 4.05 8.25 -3.88
C GLU A 54 4.42 7.86 -2.44
N ARG A 55 3.50 8.00 -1.48
CA ARG A 55 3.75 7.57 -0.10
C ARG A 55 3.98 6.06 0.00
N LEU A 56 3.14 5.26 -0.65
CA LEU A 56 3.29 3.81 -0.60
C LEU A 56 4.63 3.35 -1.20
N ALA A 57 5.04 3.96 -2.31
CA ALA A 57 6.33 3.71 -2.93
C ALA A 57 7.50 4.14 -2.03
N ALA A 58 7.43 5.33 -1.43
CA ALA A 58 8.50 5.88 -0.59
C ALA A 58 8.70 5.13 0.73
N PHE A 59 7.61 4.71 1.39
CA PHE A 59 7.66 4.08 2.71
C PHE A 59 7.68 2.55 2.68
N TYR A 60 7.06 1.92 1.66
CA TYR A 60 6.85 0.47 1.61
C TYR A 60 7.37 -0.18 0.32
N GLY A 61 7.81 0.59 -0.68
CA GLY A 61 8.41 0.05 -1.92
C GLY A 61 7.46 -0.78 -2.78
N VAL A 62 6.14 -0.50 -2.72
CA VAL A 62 5.11 -1.23 -3.48
C VAL A 62 4.58 -0.48 -4.69
#